data_AF-A0A2G2M2C7-F1
#
_entry.id   AF-A0A2G2M2C7-F1
#
_cell.length_a   1.000
_cell.length_b   1.000
_cell.length_c   1.000
_cell.angle_alpha   90.00
_cell.angle_beta   90.00
_cell.angle_gamma   90.00
#
_symmetry.space_group_name_H-M   'P 1'
#
loop_
_entity.id
_entity.type
_entity.pdbx_description
1 polymer ?
#
loop_
_entity_poly.entity_id
_entity_poly.type
_entity_poly.pdbx_seq_one_letter_code
_entity_poly.pdbx_strand_id
1 'polypeptide(L)'
;MHNVEAQSKIERLAFCDFLTELPNKHAYYKFLCQLIADSQINLTTFSLLLLNVGSFQLVNDSLGHSVGNAVLQNISNLLSNTINKVPNSFLARFSGSKFIIIIPNRQNIDCLSLLTQRILEIFSSTIEVNDYRFHLTANIGTAAYPTDGSTSQELTRNVESAMNHANEFSKNGHAKYSKSITKKNMEKLEIKNELQDAIKDNQFVLYYQPIVNSVTGRITAAEALIRWIHPSKGLISPALFIPIAEETGQIIKIGEWVIKIAIDQYAKWETQGLNDINFETGYSITKLIIELCDSRNIYTTSEGVETDEQRQELIKLNCTNLQGYLFSRPLPSDDFIKYYRNNIITTTDITQLTSVSNIAT
;
A
#
# COMPACT_ATOMS: atom_id res chain seq x y z
N MET A 1 8.79 -11.59 55.92
CA MET A 1 8.98 -10.35 55.13
C MET A 1 9.82 -10.58 53.87
N HIS A 2 11.06 -11.09 53.96
CA HIS A 2 11.93 -11.30 52.80
C HIS A 2 11.34 -12.16 51.65
N ASN A 3 10.55 -13.18 51.98
CA ASN A 3 9.98 -14.09 50.97
C ASN A 3 8.79 -13.46 50.19
N VAL A 4 8.04 -12.55 50.83
CA VAL A 4 6.92 -11.84 50.19
C VAL A 4 7.42 -10.75 49.23
N GLU A 5 8.49 -10.04 49.61
CA GLU A 5 9.14 -9.06 48.73
C GLU A 5 9.85 -9.72 47.53
N ALA A 6 10.44 -10.90 47.73
CA ALA A 6 11.03 -11.69 46.65
C ALA A 6 9.94 -12.24 45.70
N GLN A 7 8.84 -12.77 46.24
CA GLN A 7 7.70 -13.26 45.45
C GLN A 7 7.04 -12.13 44.65
N SER A 8 6.82 -10.96 45.27
CA SER A 8 6.26 -9.77 44.62
C SER A 8 7.18 -9.23 43.52
N LYS A 9 8.51 -9.26 43.71
CA LYS A 9 9.49 -8.93 42.66
C LYS A 9 9.47 -9.93 41.50
N ILE A 10 9.35 -11.23 41.78
CA ILE A 10 9.28 -12.28 40.76
C ILE A 10 7.99 -12.15 39.93
N GLU A 11 6.84 -11.92 40.57
CA GLU A 11 5.58 -11.69 39.87
C GLU A 11 5.61 -10.41 39.01
N ARG A 12 6.23 -9.33 39.53
CA ARG A 12 6.41 -8.09 38.76
C ARG A 12 7.30 -8.30 37.53
N LEU A 13 8.37 -9.10 37.64
CA LEU A 13 9.24 -9.44 36.51
C LEU A 13 8.53 -10.33 35.46
N ALA A 14 7.62 -11.19 35.91
CA ALA A 14 6.90 -12.10 35.02
C ALA A 14 5.79 -11.41 34.22
N PHE A 15 5.12 -10.41 34.81
CA PHE A 15 3.87 -9.85 34.26
C PHE A 15 3.87 -8.35 33.96
N CYS A 16 4.91 -7.59 34.32
CA CYS A 16 5.03 -6.17 33.98
C CYS A 16 6.14 -5.92 32.95
N ASP A 17 5.96 -4.89 32.13
CA ASP A 17 6.99 -4.31 31.28
C ASP A 17 7.83 -3.35 32.10
N PHE A 18 9.16 -3.52 32.08
CA PHE A 18 10.06 -2.73 32.92
C PHE A 18 10.14 -1.26 32.50
N LEU A 19 9.93 -0.95 31.22
CA LEU A 19 10.06 0.42 30.73
C LEU A 19 8.81 1.24 31.03
N THR A 20 7.64 0.67 30.74
CA THR A 20 6.36 1.40 30.78
C THR A 20 5.52 1.11 32.01
N GLU A 21 5.94 0.16 32.85
CA GLU A 21 5.23 -0.34 34.05
C GLU A 21 3.86 -0.98 33.77
N LEU A 22 3.44 -0.99 32.50
CA LEU A 22 2.23 -1.65 32.04
C LEU A 22 2.34 -3.18 32.14
N PRO A 23 1.22 -3.91 32.22
CA PRO A 23 1.22 -5.35 32.01
C PRO A 23 1.90 -5.71 30.68
N ASN A 24 2.67 -6.80 30.68
CA ASN A 24 3.39 -7.27 29.51
C ASN A 24 2.57 -8.28 28.68
N LYS A 25 3.17 -8.81 27.62
CA LYS A 25 2.56 -9.84 26.75
C LYS A 25 2.07 -11.08 27.50
N HIS A 26 2.79 -11.54 28.53
CA HIS A 26 2.38 -12.70 29.33
C HIS A 26 1.14 -12.39 30.17
N ALA A 27 1.10 -11.20 30.78
CA ALA A 27 -0.06 -10.75 31.54
C ALA A 27 -1.30 -10.61 30.65
N TYR A 28 -1.12 -10.07 29.45
CA TYR A 28 -2.16 -10.00 28.44
C TYR A 28 -2.76 -11.38 28.12
N TYR A 29 -1.94 -12.39 27.79
CA TYR A 29 -2.48 -13.71 27.45
C TYR A 29 -3.20 -14.37 28.62
N LYS A 30 -2.62 -14.26 29.83
CA LYS A 30 -3.26 -14.79 31.05
C LYS A 30 -4.63 -14.15 31.28
N PHE A 31 -4.69 -12.82 31.19
CA PHE A 31 -5.93 -12.06 31.35
C PHE A 31 -6.95 -12.39 30.26
N LEU A 32 -6.54 -12.45 28.99
CA LEU A 32 -7.43 -12.75 27.88
C LEU A 32 -8.03 -14.16 27.97
N CYS A 33 -7.23 -15.17 28.33
CA CYS A 33 -7.74 -16.53 28.51
C CYS A 33 -8.78 -16.60 29.63
N GLN A 34 -8.54 -15.92 30.75
CA GLN A 34 -9.50 -15.84 31.85
C GLN A 34 -10.77 -15.11 31.42
N LEU A 35 -10.64 -13.96 30.75
CA LEU A 35 -11.78 -13.19 30.26
C LEU A 35 -12.64 -13.97 29.27
N ILE A 36 -12.03 -14.74 28.36
CA ILE A 36 -12.77 -15.61 27.43
C ILE A 36 -13.59 -16.64 28.21
N ALA A 37 -12.99 -17.33 29.19
CA ALA A 37 -13.70 -18.31 30.01
C ALA A 37 -14.88 -17.68 30.77
N ASP A 38 -14.67 -16.52 31.39
CA ASP A 38 -15.71 -15.77 32.09
C ASP A 38 -16.80 -15.29 31.13
N SER A 39 -16.44 -14.84 29.92
CA SER A 39 -17.37 -14.37 28.90
C SER A 39 -18.19 -15.49 28.28
N GLN A 40 -17.65 -16.71 28.18
CA GLN A 40 -18.41 -17.90 27.75
C GLN A 40 -19.51 -18.24 28.74
N ILE A 41 -19.20 -18.21 30.04
CA ILE A 41 -20.16 -18.53 31.10
C ILE A 41 -21.24 -17.45 31.20
N ASN A 42 -20.84 -16.17 31.15
CA ASN A 42 -21.74 -15.04 31.37
C ASN A 42 -22.39 -14.49 30.08
N LEU A 43 -22.13 -15.10 28.92
CA LEU A 43 -22.58 -14.64 27.60
C LEU A 43 -22.27 -13.15 27.33
N THR A 44 -21.08 -12.71 27.77
CA THR A 44 -20.64 -11.32 27.57
C THR A 44 -19.74 -11.19 26.35
N THR A 45 -19.68 -9.98 25.80
CA THR A 45 -18.82 -9.65 24.66
C THR A 45 -17.76 -8.64 25.08
N PHE A 46 -16.65 -8.59 24.34
CA PHE A 46 -15.61 -7.58 24.54
C PHE A 46 -14.93 -7.26 23.21
N SER A 47 -14.27 -6.11 23.16
CA SER A 47 -13.47 -5.69 22.02
C SER A 47 -12.00 -5.68 22.38
N LEU A 48 -11.18 -6.19 21.47
CA LEU A 48 -9.74 -6.18 21.49
C LEU A 48 -9.26 -5.11 20.50
N LEU A 49 -8.35 -4.24 20.94
CA LEU A 49 -7.71 -3.24 20.12
C LEU A 49 -6.20 -3.44 20.19
N LEU A 50 -5.54 -3.43 19.03
CA LEU A 50 -4.09 -3.42 18.94
C LEU A 50 -3.66 -2.11 18.28
N LEU A 51 -2.89 -1.33 19.01
CA LEU A 51 -2.31 -0.07 18.55
C LEU A 51 -0.83 -0.27 18.25
N ASN A 52 -0.38 0.22 17.10
CA ASN A 52 1.03 0.34 16.75
C ASN A 52 1.39 1.81 16.54
N VAL A 53 2.43 2.28 17.23
CA VAL A 53 2.98 3.61 17.01
C VAL A 53 3.90 3.57 15.79
N GLY A 54 3.54 4.32 14.75
CA GLY A 54 4.28 4.46 13.51
C GLY A 54 5.55 5.29 13.66
N SER A 55 6.50 5.10 12.75
CA SER A 55 7.78 5.84 12.68
C SER A 55 8.66 5.81 13.94
N PHE A 56 8.36 4.93 14.90
CA PHE A 56 9.13 4.83 16.14
C PHE A 56 10.58 4.36 15.92
N GLN A 57 10.80 3.53 14.89
CA GLN A 57 12.15 3.08 14.53
C GLN A 57 13.03 4.24 14.07
N LEU A 58 12.50 5.19 13.29
CA LEU A 58 13.23 6.39 12.89
C LEU A 58 13.67 7.24 14.08
N VAL A 59 12.87 7.31 15.14
CA VAL A 59 13.23 8.01 16.37
C VAL A 59 14.44 7.34 17.04
N ASN A 60 14.43 6.01 17.14
CA ASN A 60 15.58 5.28 17.70
C ASN A 60 16.83 5.42 16.84
N ASP A 61 16.69 5.32 15.52
CA ASP A 61 17.81 5.36 14.58
C ASP A 61 18.43 6.77 14.53
N SER A 62 17.62 7.83 14.72
CA SER A 62 18.08 9.22 14.63
C SER A 62 18.54 9.81 15.97
N LEU A 63 17.87 9.49 17.07
CA LEU A 63 18.07 10.14 18.38
C LEU A 63 18.48 9.16 19.50
N GLY A 64 18.60 7.87 19.17
CA GLY A 64 19.02 6.84 20.09
C GLY A 64 17.90 6.25 20.95
N HIS A 65 18.19 5.08 21.54
CA HIS A 65 17.22 4.31 22.34
C HIS A 65 16.76 5.00 23.62
N SER A 66 17.55 5.90 24.21
CA SER A 66 17.16 6.63 25.43
C SER A 66 15.96 7.56 25.17
N VAL A 67 15.99 8.30 24.06
CA VAL A 67 14.90 9.17 23.63
C VAL A 67 13.69 8.35 23.22
N GLY A 68 13.89 7.27 22.45
CA GLY A 68 12.80 6.35 22.11
C GLY A 68 12.12 5.74 23.35
N ASN A 69 12.90 5.38 24.37
CA ASN A 69 12.37 4.88 25.63
C ASN A 69 11.50 5.93 26.34
N ALA A 70 11.97 7.18 26.41
CA ALA A 70 11.21 8.29 27.00
C ALA A 70 9.90 8.55 26.23
N VAL A 71 9.93 8.44 24.90
CA VAL A 71 8.75 8.54 24.04
C VAL A 71 7.73 7.45 24.38
N LEU A 72 8.17 6.19 24.50
CA LEU A 72 7.28 5.08 24.87
C LEU A 72 6.68 5.24 26.27
N GLN A 73 7.46 5.73 27.23
CA GLN A 73 6.97 6.03 28.58
C GLN A 73 5.89 7.11 28.55
N ASN A 74 6.12 8.20 27.81
CA ASN A 74 5.13 9.27 27.66
C ASN A 74 3.84 8.76 27.01
N ILE A 75 3.95 8.00 25.91
CA ILE A 75 2.81 7.37 25.22
C ILE A 75 2.05 6.45 26.18
N SER A 76 2.76 5.66 26.99
CA SER A 76 2.13 4.75 27.95
C SER A 76 1.32 5.49 29.00
N ASN A 77 1.81 6.64 29.46
CA ASN A 77 1.09 7.52 30.39
C ASN A 77 -0.15 8.15 29.73
N LEU A 78 -0.02 8.67 28.51
CA LEU A 78 -1.13 9.25 27.75
C LEU A 78 -2.24 8.21 27.49
N LEU A 79 -1.86 7.00 27.10
CA LEU A 79 -2.78 5.89 26.91
C LEU A 79 -3.43 5.51 28.25
N SER A 80 -2.66 5.33 29.32
CA SER A 80 -3.20 4.98 30.64
C SER A 80 -4.23 6.01 31.14
N ASN A 81 -3.94 7.30 31.01
CA ASN A 81 -4.85 8.38 31.38
C ASN A 81 -6.16 8.39 30.56
N THR A 82 -6.10 7.90 29.33
CA THR A 82 -7.26 7.79 28.44
C THR A 82 -8.08 6.54 28.74
N ILE A 83 -7.41 5.41 28.93
CA ILE A 83 -8.02 4.08 29.12
C ILE A 83 -8.58 3.92 30.53
N ASN A 84 -7.92 4.43 31.57
CA ASN A 84 -8.40 4.35 32.97
C ASN A 84 -9.75 5.03 33.20
N LYS A 85 -10.20 5.90 32.27
CA LYS A 85 -11.54 6.50 32.28
C LYS A 85 -12.63 5.52 31.85
N VAL A 86 -12.26 4.39 31.24
CA VAL A 86 -13.16 3.33 30.78
C VAL A 86 -13.18 2.22 31.84
N PRO A 87 -14.33 1.95 32.47
CA PRO A 87 -14.40 0.97 33.55
C PRO A 87 -14.10 -0.45 33.04
N ASN A 88 -13.37 -1.22 33.85
CA ASN A 88 -12.99 -2.60 33.56
C ASN A 88 -12.19 -2.79 32.27
N SER A 89 -11.55 -1.72 31.77
CA SER A 89 -10.63 -1.82 30.65
C SER A 89 -9.30 -2.41 31.08
N PHE A 90 -8.58 -3.00 30.14
CA PHE A 90 -7.24 -3.54 30.34
C PHE A 90 -6.32 -2.93 29.29
N LEU A 91 -5.17 -2.41 29.72
CA LEU A 91 -4.12 -1.88 28.85
C LEU A 91 -2.83 -2.65 29.15
N ALA A 92 -2.14 -3.10 28.11
CA ALA A 92 -0.86 -3.78 28.22
C ALA A 92 0.08 -3.35 27.09
N ARG A 93 1.38 -3.42 27.35
CA ARG A 93 2.41 -3.31 26.32
C ARG A 93 2.63 -4.68 25.70
N PHE A 94 2.31 -4.81 24.42
CA PHE A 94 2.35 -6.11 23.72
C PHE A 94 3.76 -6.46 23.25
N SER A 95 4.42 -5.55 22.52
CA SER A 95 5.82 -5.70 22.09
C SER A 95 6.30 -4.41 21.42
N GLY A 96 7.56 -4.00 21.63
CA GLY A 96 8.13 -2.84 20.94
C GLY A 96 7.27 -1.57 21.11
N SER A 97 6.77 -1.04 20.00
CA SER A 97 5.85 0.11 19.89
C SER A 97 4.36 -0.26 19.86
N LYS A 98 4.01 -1.52 20.18
CA LYS A 98 2.65 -2.04 20.14
C LYS A 98 2.02 -2.13 21.52
N PHE A 99 0.79 -1.66 21.64
CA PHE A 99 -0.04 -1.66 22.84
C PHE A 99 -1.35 -2.39 22.57
N ILE A 100 -1.82 -3.16 23.54
CA ILE A 100 -3.07 -3.92 23.42
C ILE A 100 -4.05 -3.45 24.49
N ILE A 101 -5.29 -3.23 24.08
CA ILE A 101 -6.37 -2.74 24.92
C ILE A 101 -7.54 -3.70 24.82
N ILE A 102 -8.13 -4.07 25.96
CA ILE A 102 -9.37 -4.85 26.02
C ILE A 102 -10.45 -4.00 26.68
N ILE A 103 -11.60 -3.95 26.03
CA ILE A 103 -12.75 -3.18 26.50
C ILE A 103 -13.94 -4.13 26.60
N PRO A 104 -14.45 -4.41 27.81
CA PRO A 104 -15.68 -5.16 27.99
C PRO A 104 -16.83 -4.42 27.31
N ASN A 105 -17.54 -5.09 26.42
CA ASN A 105 -18.62 -4.46 25.66
C ASN A 105 -19.91 -4.59 26.48
N ARG A 106 -20.13 -3.61 27.37
CA ARG A 106 -21.41 -3.42 28.06
C ARG A 106 -22.21 -2.36 27.30
N GLN A 107 -22.95 -2.81 26.30
CA GLN A 107 -24.14 -2.17 25.72
C GLN A 107 -23.99 -0.93 24.80
N ASN A 108 -22.79 -0.51 24.34
CA ASN A 108 -22.76 0.54 23.30
C ASN A 108 -21.55 0.51 22.35
N ILE A 109 -21.82 0.27 21.06
CA ILE A 109 -20.83 0.29 19.96
C ILE A 109 -20.23 1.69 19.77
N ASP A 110 -20.99 2.74 20.06
CA ASP A 110 -20.57 4.14 19.93
C ASP A 110 -19.42 4.50 20.88
N CYS A 111 -19.27 3.76 21.98
CA CYS A 111 -18.19 3.96 22.93
C CYS A 111 -16.83 3.53 22.37
N LEU A 112 -16.81 2.48 21.54
CA LEU A 112 -15.57 1.96 20.94
C LEU A 112 -15.03 2.88 19.85
N SER A 113 -15.91 3.38 18.98
CA SER A 113 -15.54 4.33 17.92
C SER A 113 -15.01 5.63 18.52
N LEU A 114 -15.70 6.17 19.53
CA LEU A 114 -15.27 7.39 20.23
C LEU A 114 -13.91 7.20 20.92
N LEU A 115 -13.68 6.07 21.60
CA LEU A 115 -12.39 5.82 22.23
C LEU A 115 -11.28 5.68 21.19
N THR A 116 -11.53 4.95 20.10
CA THR A 116 -10.56 4.77 19.02
C THR A 116 -10.17 6.12 18.42
N GLN A 117 -11.14 6.99 18.17
CA GLN A 117 -10.90 8.34 17.69
C GLN A 117 -10.07 9.16 18.69
N ARG A 118 -10.44 9.14 19.98
CA ARG A 118 -9.68 9.84 21.02
C ARG A 118 -8.24 9.37 21.13
N ILE A 119 -7.98 8.07 20.96
CA ILE A 119 -6.62 7.54 20.94
C ILE A 119 -5.86 8.08 19.72
N LEU A 120 -6.46 8.05 18.53
CA LEU A 120 -5.82 8.58 17.32
C LEU A 120 -5.54 10.10 17.41
N GLU A 121 -6.42 10.86 18.08
CA GLU A 121 -6.24 12.30 18.33
C GLU A 121 -5.00 12.60 19.20
N ILE A 122 -4.63 11.72 20.13
CA ILE A 122 -3.37 11.84 20.90
C ILE A 122 -2.18 11.91 19.93
N PHE A 123 -2.17 11.04 18.92
CA PHE A 123 -1.08 10.97 17.93
C PHE A 123 -1.20 12.03 16.84
N SER A 124 -2.39 12.59 16.60
CA SER A 124 -2.53 13.77 15.73
C SER A 124 -1.89 15.03 16.32
N SER A 125 -1.66 15.06 17.65
CA SER A 125 -1.02 16.19 18.33
C SER A 125 0.51 16.04 18.42
N THR A 126 1.20 17.16 18.64
CA THR A 126 2.66 17.13 18.84
C THR A 126 2.98 16.57 20.22
N ILE A 127 3.80 15.53 20.27
CA ILE A 127 4.24 14.91 21.53
C ILE A 127 5.60 15.51 21.89
N GLU A 128 5.65 16.27 22.98
CA GLU A 128 6.89 16.84 23.52
C GLU A 128 7.54 15.84 24.49
N VAL A 129 8.80 15.50 24.24
CA VAL A 129 9.61 14.64 25.11
C VAL A 129 11.02 15.21 25.16
N ASN A 130 11.47 15.57 26.36
CA ASN A 130 12.67 16.37 26.58
C ASN A 130 12.60 17.68 25.77
N ASP A 131 13.64 18.01 25.01
CA ASP A 131 13.70 19.20 24.14
C ASP A 131 13.22 18.95 22.70
N TYR A 132 12.60 17.78 22.44
CA TYR A 132 12.17 17.38 21.10
C TYR A 132 10.66 17.37 20.94
N ARG A 133 10.21 17.70 19.73
CA ARG A 133 8.81 17.66 19.30
C ARG A 133 8.62 16.57 18.26
N PHE A 134 7.74 15.62 18.56
CA PHE A 134 7.48 14.49 17.68
C PHE A 134 6.07 14.56 17.08
N HIS A 135 6.02 14.38 15.76
CA HIS A 135 4.78 14.07 15.03
C HIS A 135 4.73 12.56 14.80
N LEU A 136 4.22 11.84 15.78
CA LEU A 136 4.03 10.40 15.68
C LEU A 136 2.72 10.09 15.01
N THR A 137 2.57 8.86 14.54
CA THR A 137 1.30 8.38 14.01
C THR A 137 0.92 7.07 14.67
N ALA A 138 -0.35 6.69 14.62
CA ALA A 138 -0.79 5.42 15.20
C ALA A 138 -1.78 4.68 14.29
N ASN A 139 -1.66 3.36 14.29
CA ASN A 139 -2.57 2.49 13.57
C ASN A 139 -3.24 1.53 14.54
N ILE A 140 -4.56 1.47 14.49
CA ILE A 140 -5.37 0.66 15.41
C ILE A 140 -6.12 -0.41 14.62
N GLY A 141 -5.90 -1.67 14.97
CA GLY A 141 -6.74 -2.79 14.59
C GLY A 141 -7.75 -3.09 15.68
N THR A 142 -8.98 -3.45 15.34
CA THR A 142 -10.00 -3.89 16.32
C THR A 142 -10.62 -5.23 15.94
N ALA A 143 -10.88 -6.08 16.93
CA ALA A 143 -11.58 -7.36 16.79
C ALA A 143 -12.54 -7.56 17.96
N ALA A 144 -13.73 -8.10 17.72
CA ALA A 144 -14.75 -8.34 18.72
C ALA A 144 -14.87 -9.84 19.08
N TYR A 145 -14.91 -10.15 20.38
CA TYR A 145 -15.27 -11.47 20.86
C TYR A 145 -16.79 -11.56 21.06
N PRO A 146 -17.46 -12.66 20.67
CA PRO A 146 -16.91 -13.86 20.00
C PRO A 146 -16.95 -13.81 18.46
N THR A 147 -17.42 -12.71 17.86
CA THR A 147 -17.72 -12.65 16.42
C THR A 147 -16.49 -12.80 15.53
N ASP A 148 -15.37 -12.22 15.96
CA ASP A 148 -14.11 -12.13 15.23
C ASP A 148 -13.08 -13.12 15.77
N GLY A 149 -13.45 -14.01 16.69
CA GLY A 149 -12.58 -15.06 17.21
C GLY A 149 -13.09 -15.61 18.54
N SER A 150 -12.82 -16.90 18.77
CA SER A 150 -13.29 -17.63 19.96
C SER A 150 -12.17 -18.04 20.91
N THR A 151 -10.91 -17.94 20.45
CA THR A 151 -9.71 -18.29 21.21
C THR A 151 -8.77 -17.09 21.32
N SER A 152 -7.86 -17.10 22.30
CA SER A 152 -6.89 -16.02 22.47
C SER A 152 -5.96 -15.89 21.26
N GLN A 153 -5.54 -17.00 20.67
CA GLN A 153 -4.71 -17.04 19.46
C GLN A 153 -5.45 -16.46 18.25
N GLU A 154 -6.71 -16.84 18.04
CA GLU A 154 -7.51 -16.36 16.92
C GLU A 154 -7.78 -14.85 17.03
N LEU A 155 -8.19 -14.37 18.20
CA LEU A 155 -8.42 -12.94 18.44
C LEU A 155 -7.14 -12.12 18.25
N THR A 156 -6.00 -12.60 18.78
CA THR A 156 -4.71 -11.92 18.63
C THR A 156 -4.32 -11.82 17.16
N ARG A 157 -4.39 -12.93 16.43
CA ARG A 157 -4.08 -12.97 14.98
C ARG A 157 -4.98 -12.03 14.19
N ASN A 158 -6.27 -12.03 14.51
CA ASN A 158 -7.27 -11.27 13.77
C ASN A 158 -7.15 -9.76 14.05
N VAL A 159 -6.88 -9.34 15.30
CA VAL A 159 -6.62 -7.93 15.60
C VAL A 159 -5.30 -7.44 14.99
N GLU A 160 -4.26 -8.28 14.94
CA GLU A 160 -3.01 -7.97 14.23
C GLU A 160 -3.24 -7.78 12.74
N SER A 161 -4.04 -8.65 12.12
CA SER A 161 -4.42 -8.55 10.71
C SER A 161 -5.13 -7.21 10.40
N ALA A 162 -6.05 -6.80 11.28
CA ALA A 162 -6.72 -5.51 11.16
C ALA A 162 -5.75 -4.33 11.35
N MET A 163 -4.84 -4.40 12.32
CA MET A 163 -3.85 -3.34 12.58
C MET A 163 -2.87 -3.18 11.42
N ASN A 164 -2.40 -4.29 10.83
CA ASN A 164 -1.54 -4.27 9.64
C ASN A 164 -2.27 -3.60 8.47
N HIS A 165 -3.55 -3.94 8.26
CA HIS A 165 -4.37 -3.29 7.25
C HIS A 165 -4.46 -1.78 7.50
N ALA A 166 -4.71 -1.33 8.73
CA ALA A 166 -4.73 0.10 9.06
C ALA A 166 -3.40 0.80 8.75
N ASN A 167 -2.26 0.12 8.97
CA ASN A 167 -0.92 0.65 8.73
C ASN A 167 -0.59 0.80 7.24
N GLU A 168 -1.18 -0.03 6.37
CA GLU A 168 -0.98 0.05 4.92
C GLU A 168 -1.75 1.21 4.28
N PHE A 169 -3.00 1.41 4.70
CA PHE A 169 -3.90 2.38 4.06
C PHE A 169 -3.87 3.78 4.67
N SER A 170 -3.31 3.94 5.88
CA SER A 170 -3.22 5.23 6.54
C SER A 170 -1.99 5.33 7.42
N LYS A 171 -1.38 6.53 7.49
CA LYS A 171 -0.35 6.81 8.48
C LYS A 171 -0.93 6.90 9.90
N ASN A 172 -2.14 7.43 10.04
CA ASN A 172 -2.88 7.52 11.31
C ASN A 172 -4.31 6.98 11.09
N GLY A 173 -4.56 5.72 11.43
CA GLY A 173 -5.74 5.02 10.92
C GLY A 173 -6.31 3.95 11.83
N HIS A 174 -7.55 3.57 11.55
CA HIS A 174 -8.27 2.51 12.23
C HIS A 174 -8.83 1.53 11.21
N ALA A 175 -8.76 0.23 11.52
CA ALA A 175 -9.45 -0.81 10.77
C ALA A 175 -10.10 -1.81 11.74
N LYS A 176 -11.35 -2.16 11.42
CA LYS A 176 -12.05 -3.26 12.09
C LYS A 176 -11.78 -4.55 11.35
N TYR A 177 -11.53 -5.62 12.10
CA TYR A 177 -11.36 -6.94 11.56
C TYR A 177 -12.57 -7.37 10.72
N SER A 178 -12.28 -8.04 9.62
CA SER A 178 -13.23 -8.80 8.83
C SER A 178 -12.49 -9.95 8.16
N LYS A 179 -13.20 -11.03 7.85
CA LYS A 179 -12.60 -12.20 7.18
C LYS A 179 -11.96 -11.84 5.83
N SER A 180 -12.46 -10.81 5.14
CA SER A 180 -11.88 -10.32 3.89
C SER A 180 -10.51 -9.67 4.09
N ILE A 181 -10.23 -9.04 5.23
CA ILE A 181 -8.90 -8.47 5.54
C ILE A 181 -7.86 -9.57 5.67
N THR A 182 -8.17 -10.65 6.40
CA THR A 182 -7.25 -11.80 6.52
C THR A 182 -6.93 -12.41 5.18
N LYS A 183 -7.95 -12.57 4.32
CA LYS A 183 -7.76 -13.09 2.97
C LYS A 183 -6.81 -12.20 2.16
N LYS A 184 -7.03 -10.88 2.16
CA LYS A 184 -6.17 -9.91 1.46
C LYS A 184 -4.73 -9.92 1.98
N ASN A 185 -4.53 -9.98 3.30
CA ASN A 185 -3.19 -10.02 3.89
C ASN A 185 -2.44 -11.31 3.52
N MET A 186 -3.14 -12.45 3.48
CA MET A 186 -2.59 -13.72 3.03
C MET A 186 -2.23 -13.67 1.54
N GLU A 187 -3.14 -13.18 0.69
CA GLU A 187 -2.87 -12.97 -0.74
C GLU A 187 -1.63 -12.08 -0.95
N LYS A 188 -1.52 -10.96 -0.22
CA LYS A 188 -0.35 -10.07 -0.29
C LYS A 188 0.95 -10.78 0.10
N LEU A 189 0.94 -11.58 1.17
CA LEU A 189 2.11 -12.33 1.62
C LEU A 189 2.55 -13.38 0.59
N GLU A 190 1.59 -14.10 -0.01
CA GLU A 190 1.88 -15.05 -1.09
C GLU A 190 2.51 -14.34 -2.28
N ILE A 191 1.90 -13.24 -2.75
CA ILE A 191 2.44 -12.43 -3.84
C ILE A 191 3.85 -11.94 -3.51
N LYS A 192 4.10 -11.47 -2.28
CA LYS A 192 5.44 -11.03 -1.85
C LYS A 192 6.49 -12.12 -1.96
N ASN A 193 6.15 -13.35 -1.59
CA ASN A 193 7.06 -14.48 -1.67
C ASN A 193 7.29 -14.90 -3.13
N GLU A 194 6.21 -15.05 -3.91
CA GLU A 194 6.28 -15.45 -5.33
C GLU A 194 7.01 -14.40 -6.19
N LEU A 195 6.90 -13.11 -5.84
CA LEU A 195 7.54 -12.02 -6.57
C LEU A 195 9.07 -12.16 -6.61
N GLN A 196 9.68 -12.75 -5.58
CA GLN A 196 11.13 -12.94 -5.51
C GLN A 196 11.65 -13.91 -6.58
N ASP A 197 10.82 -14.86 -6.99
CA ASP A 197 11.17 -15.88 -7.98
C ASP A 197 10.59 -15.56 -9.36
N ALA A 198 9.58 -14.68 -9.45
CA ALA A 198 8.91 -14.30 -10.70
C ALA A 198 9.87 -13.84 -11.82
N ILE A 199 10.95 -13.11 -11.48
CA ILE A 199 11.97 -12.71 -12.47
C ILE A 199 12.75 -13.92 -12.99
N LYS A 200 13.16 -14.84 -12.09
CA LYS A 200 13.94 -16.04 -12.47
C LYS A 200 13.10 -17.02 -13.29
N ASP A 201 11.83 -17.09 -12.96
CA ASP A 201 10.86 -18.01 -13.57
C ASP A 201 10.25 -17.47 -14.87
N ASN A 202 10.75 -16.33 -15.39
CA ASN A 202 10.27 -15.68 -16.61
C ASN A 202 8.75 -15.43 -16.63
N GLN A 203 8.18 -15.04 -15.48
CA GLN A 203 6.74 -14.82 -15.33
C GLN A 203 6.30 -13.40 -15.71
N PHE A 204 7.25 -12.49 -15.93
CA PHE A 204 6.97 -11.13 -16.39
C PHE A 204 6.98 -11.03 -17.90
N VAL A 205 6.05 -10.22 -18.42
CA VAL A 205 5.99 -9.83 -19.83
C VAL A 205 5.69 -8.34 -19.95
N LEU A 206 6.06 -7.74 -21.07
CA LEU A 206 5.72 -6.35 -21.38
C LEU A 206 4.56 -6.31 -22.37
N TYR A 207 3.56 -5.49 -22.03
CA TYR A 207 2.50 -5.07 -22.95
C TYR A 207 2.78 -3.64 -23.36
N TYR A 208 2.28 -3.23 -24.53
CA TYR A 208 2.56 -1.93 -25.10
C TYR A 208 1.26 -1.20 -25.38
N GLN A 209 1.12 0.03 -24.87
CA GLN A 209 -0.02 0.87 -25.15
C GLN A 209 0.38 2.02 -26.08
N PRO A 210 -0.30 2.23 -27.22
CA PRO A 210 0.08 3.27 -28.16
C PRO A 210 -0.23 4.66 -27.61
N ILE A 211 0.68 5.59 -27.86
CA ILE A 211 0.52 7.02 -27.66
C ILE A 211 0.33 7.64 -29.04
N VAL A 212 -0.75 8.39 -29.20
CA VAL A 212 -1.22 8.88 -30.51
C VAL A 212 -1.17 10.40 -30.53
N ASN A 213 -0.67 10.97 -31.63
CA ASN A 213 -0.72 12.40 -31.85
C ASN A 213 -2.16 12.85 -32.06
N SER A 214 -2.59 13.83 -31.26
CA SER A 214 -3.99 14.24 -31.16
C SER A 214 -4.57 14.79 -32.48
N VAL A 215 -3.72 15.45 -33.27
CA VAL A 215 -4.07 16.11 -34.54
C VAL A 215 -3.99 15.15 -35.72
N THR A 216 -2.89 14.43 -35.86
CA THR A 216 -2.63 13.58 -37.04
C THR A 216 -3.20 12.18 -36.92
N GLY A 217 -3.55 11.74 -35.70
CA GLY A 217 -4.01 10.37 -35.44
C GLY A 217 -2.93 9.30 -35.60
N ARG A 218 -1.68 9.69 -35.86
CA ARG A 218 -0.55 8.76 -36.00
C ARG A 218 -0.01 8.35 -34.63
N ILE A 219 0.39 7.09 -34.51
CA ILE A 219 1.09 6.58 -33.33
C ILE A 219 2.49 7.18 -33.33
N THR A 220 2.83 7.89 -32.27
CA THR A 220 4.13 8.55 -32.07
C THR A 220 5.00 7.83 -31.07
N ALA A 221 4.39 7.11 -30.13
CA ALA A 221 5.12 6.37 -29.10
C ALA A 221 4.35 5.14 -28.61
N ALA A 222 5.00 4.33 -27.78
CA ALA A 222 4.40 3.19 -27.10
C ALA A 222 4.83 3.17 -25.62
N GLU A 223 3.86 3.12 -24.70
CA GLU A 223 4.14 2.91 -23.28
C GLU A 223 4.32 1.41 -22.98
N ALA A 224 5.49 1.02 -22.47
CA ALA A 224 5.77 -0.33 -22.00
C ALA A 224 5.23 -0.54 -20.57
N LEU A 225 4.31 -1.48 -20.44
CA LEU A 225 3.57 -1.77 -19.23
C LEU A 225 3.80 -3.22 -18.80
N ILE A 226 4.44 -3.39 -17.64
CA ILE A 226 4.71 -4.71 -17.09
C ILE A 226 3.42 -5.47 -16.76
N ARG A 227 3.43 -6.77 -17.03
CA ARG A 227 2.38 -7.72 -16.66
C ARG A 227 3.03 -8.93 -16.02
N TRP A 228 2.40 -9.46 -14.99
CA TRP A 228 2.83 -10.69 -14.34
C TRP A 228 1.84 -11.81 -14.68
N ILE A 229 2.31 -12.80 -15.45
CA ILE A 229 1.57 -14.00 -15.79
C ILE A 229 1.99 -15.10 -14.82
N HIS A 230 1.18 -15.32 -13.79
CA HIS A 230 1.43 -16.34 -12.79
C HIS A 230 0.91 -17.71 -13.25
N PRO A 231 1.65 -18.82 -13.08
CA PRO A 231 1.27 -20.15 -13.57
C PRO A 231 -0.10 -20.63 -13.09
N SER A 232 -0.46 -20.35 -11.83
CA SER A 232 -1.73 -20.79 -11.22
C SER A 232 -2.75 -19.67 -11.03
N LYS A 233 -2.30 -18.41 -10.95
CA LYS A 233 -3.15 -17.25 -10.61
C LYS A 233 -3.54 -16.43 -11.84
N GLY A 234 -2.97 -16.74 -13.01
CA GLY A 234 -3.22 -16.00 -14.24
C GLY A 234 -2.59 -14.61 -14.21
N LEU A 235 -3.26 -13.63 -14.81
CA LEU A 235 -2.76 -12.27 -14.90
C LEU A 235 -2.89 -11.52 -13.56
N ILE A 236 -1.76 -11.21 -12.94
CA ILE A 236 -1.71 -10.42 -11.71
C ILE A 236 -1.55 -8.93 -12.05
N SER A 237 -2.42 -8.11 -11.46
CA SER A 237 -2.44 -6.66 -11.69
C SER A 237 -1.17 -5.97 -11.15
N PRO A 238 -0.55 -5.06 -11.91
CA PRO A 238 0.56 -4.21 -11.44
C PRO A 238 0.24 -3.44 -10.16
N ALA A 239 -0.99 -2.98 -9.99
CA ALA A 239 -1.43 -2.28 -8.78
C ALA A 239 -1.33 -3.15 -7.51
N LEU A 240 -1.30 -4.48 -7.65
CA LEU A 240 -1.14 -5.40 -6.52
C LEU A 240 0.34 -5.61 -6.17
N PHE A 241 1.21 -5.83 -7.16
CA PHE A 241 2.60 -6.25 -6.89
C PHE A 241 3.63 -5.13 -6.92
N ILE A 242 3.38 -4.00 -7.60
CA ILE A 242 4.32 -2.86 -7.63
C ILE A 242 4.54 -2.28 -6.22
N PRO A 243 3.50 -1.99 -5.41
CA PRO A 243 3.72 -1.49 -4.04
C PRO A 243 4.53 -2.45 -3.19
N ILE A 244 4.30 -3.76 -3.35
CA ILE A 244 5.06 -4.81 -2.66
C ILE A 244 6.52 -4.82 -3.13
N ALA A 245 6.76 -4.64 -4.43
CA ALA A 245 8.10 -4.56 -5.00
C ALA A 245 8.88 -3.35 -4.45
N GLU A 246 8.21 -2.21 -4.27
CA GLU A 246 8.77 -0.99 -3.68
C GLU A 246 9.13 -1.19 -2.20
N GLU A 247 8.17 -1.68 -1.40
CA GLU A 247 8.36 -1.97 0.02
C GLU A 247 9.52 -2.96 0.27
N THR A 248 9.75 -3.88 -0.66
CA THR A 248 10.79 -4.93 -0.52
C THR A 248 12.09 -4.60 -1.26
N GLY A 249 12.16 -3.47 -1.97
CA GLY A 249 13.31 -3.08 -2.80
C GLY A 249 13.48 -3.91 -4.08
N GLN A 250 12.58 -4.87 -4.36
CA GLN A 250 12.61 -5.67 -5.59
C GLN A 250 12.32 -4.85 -6.85
N ILE A 251 11.67 -3.69 -6.69
CA ILE A 251 11.35 -2.77 -7.79
C ILE A 251 12.58 -2.39 -8.62
N ILE A 252 13.76 -2.35 -8.01
CA ILE A 252 15.02 -2.03 -8.69
C ILE A 252 15.35 -3.12 -9.73
N LYS A 253 15.34 -4.39 -9.32
CA LYS A 253 15.62 -5.53 -10.21
C LYS A 253 14.55 -5.68 -11.29
N ILE A 254 13.29 -5.43 -10.94
CA ILE A 254 12.19 -5.41 -11.91
C ILE A 254 12.43 -4.30 -12.94
N GLY A 255 12.82 -3.10 -12.49
CA GLY A 255 13.14 -1.98 -13.37
C GLY A 255 14.27 -2.30 -14.35
N GLU A 256 15.38 -2.86 -13.88
CA GLU A 256 16.49 -3.33 -14.72
C GLU A 256 16.03 -4.33 -15.80
N TRP A 257 15.19 -5.29 -15.40
CA TRP A 257 14.61 -6.27 -16.32
C TRP A 257 13.69 -5.60 -17.35
N VAL A 258 12.79 -4.70 -16.93
CA VAL A 258 11.87 -3.97 -17.83
C VAL A 258 12.64 -3.18 -18.88
N ILE A 259 13.68 -2.45 -18.46
CA ILE A 259 14.53 -1.65 -19.38
C ILE A 259 15.17 -2.55 -20.42
N LYS A 260 15.79 -3.65 -19.99
CA LYS A 260 16.47 -4.57 -20.89
C LYS A 260 15.51 -5.12 -21.96
N ILE A 261 14.34 -5.61 -21.53
CA ILE A 261 13.35 -6.19 -22.45
C ILE A 261 12.74 -5.12 -23.36
N ALA A 262 12.52 -3.90 -22.88
CA ALA A 262 12.02 -2.79 -23.70
C ALA A 262 13.02 -2.40 -24.80
N ILE A 263 14.31 -2.30 -24.48
CA ILE A 263 15.37 -2.01 -25.47
C ILE A 263 15.47 -3.13 -26.51
N ASP A 264 15.47 -4.40 -26.06
CA ASP A 264 15.50 -5.55 -26.96
C ASP A 264 14.27 -5.57 -27.89
N GLN A 265 13.10 -5.15 -27.39
CA GLN A 265 11.89 -5.05 -28.19
C GLN A 265 11.96 -3.90 -29.20
N TYR A 266 12.47 -2.73 -28.79
CA TYR A 266 12.65 -1.59 -29.69
C TYR A 266 13.55 -1.95 -30.87
N ALA A 267 14.70 -2.59 -30.62
CA ALA A 267 15.59 -3.05 -31.68
C ALA A 267 14.90 -4.03 -32.65
N LYS A 268 14.03 -4.92 -32.15
CA LYS A 268 13.24 -5.81 -33.01
C LYS A 268 12.24 -5.03 -33.87
N TRP A 269 11.54 -4.06 -33.30
CA TRP A 269 10.60 -3.22 -34.04
C TRP A 269 11.29 -2.38 -35.12
N GLU A 270 12.48 -1.87 -34.85
CA GLU A 270 13.30 -1.17 -35.86
C GLU A 270 13.62 -2.08 -37.05
N THR A 271 14.07 -3.31 -36.81
CA THR A 271 14.32 -4.29 -37.90
C THR A 271 13.05 -4.68 -38.67
N GLN A 272 11.87 -4.43 -38.10
CA GLN A 272 10.56 -4.70 -38.71
C GLN A 272 9.95 -3.46 -39.38
N GLY A 273 10.68 -2.34 -39.43
CA GLY A 273 10.30 -1.10 -40.10
C GLY A 273 9.45 -0.14 -39.28
N LEU A 274 9.41 -0.28 -37.95
CA LEU A 274 8.68 0.63 -37.04
C LEU A 274 9.62 1.73 -36.51
N ASN A 275 10.32 2.43 -37.40
CA ASN A 275 11.42 3.34 -37.04
C ASN A 275 10.96 4.69 -36.46
N ASP A 276 9.65 5.00 -36.54
CA ASP A 276 9.07 6.29 -36.16
C ASP A 276 8.38 6.29 -34.78
N ILE A 277 8.56 5.24 -33.95
CA ILE A 277 7.89 5.09 -32.65
C ILE A 277 8.88 5.30 -31.51
N ASN A 278 8.62 6.27 -30.62
CA ASN A 278 9.37 6.43 -29.36
C ASN A 278 8.86 5.45 -28.28
N PHE A 279 9.71 5.01 -27.35
CA PHE A 279 9.27 4.19 -26.20
C PHE A 279 9.14 5.04 -24.94
N GLU A 280 7.98 4.98 -24.28
CA GLU A 280 7.79 5.49 -22.93
C GLU A 280 7.69 4.30 -21.94
N THR A 281 8.23 4.43 -20.73
CA THR A 281 8.08 3.40 -19.69
C THR A 281 7.43 4.01 -18.46
N GLY A 282 6.30 3.45 -18.00
CA GLY A 282 5.63 3.90 -16.78
C GLY A 282 6.44 3.58 -15.52
N TYR A 283 6.54 4.57 -14.62
CA TYR A 283 7.10 4.58 -13.25
C TYR A 283 8.57 5.04 -13.03
N SER A 284 8.66 6.36 -12.75
CA SER A 284 9.48 7.18 -11.83
C SER A 284 11.03 7.17 -11.78
N ILE A 285 11.78 6.20 -12.32
CA ILE A 285 13.25 6.36 -12.49
C ILE A 285 13.66 6.05 -13.91
N THR A 286 12.99 5.08 -14.53
CA THR A 286 13.21 4.72 -15.93
C THR A 286 12.82 5.85 -16.87
N LYS A 287 11.72 6.55 -16.57
CA LYS A 287 11.29 7.76 -17.29
C LYS A 287 12.41 8.81 -17.31
N LEU A 288 13.02 9.09 -16.17
CA LEU A 288 14.16 10.02 -16.06
C LEU A 288 15.39 9.54 -16.84
N ILE A 289 15.71 8.24 -16.81
CA ILE A 289 16.90 7.69 -17.50
C ILE A 289 16.70 7.64 -19.02
N ILE A 290 15.53 7.25 -19.51
CA ILE A 290 15.19 7.27 -20.94
C ILE A 290 15.08 8.72 -21.44
N GLU A 291 14.46 9.62 -20.68
CA GLU A 291 14.37 11.05 -20.99
C GLU A 291 15.76 11.74 -21.00
N LEU A 292 16.67 11.33 -20.10
CA LEU A 292 18.07 11.78 -20.11
C LEU A 292 18.84 11.23 -21.31
N CYS A 293 18.50 10.04 -21.80
CA CYS A 293 19.11 9.47 -23.01
C CYS A 293 18.60 10.16 -24.28
N ASP A 294 17.35 10.65 -24.32
CA ASP A 294 16.75 11.15 -25.57
C ASP A 294 16.89 12.66 -25.83
N SER A 295 17.20 13.50 -24.84
CA SER A 295 17.59 14.92 -24.99
C SER A 295 16.79 15.81 -25.97
N ARG A 296 15.55 15.44 -26.36
CA ARG A 296 14.75 16.18 -27.33
C ARG A 296 13.31 16.33 -26.87
N ASN A 297 12.90 17.60 -26.72
CA ASN A 297 11.54 18.12 -26.58
C ASN A 297 10.62 17.41 -25.57
N ILE A 298 10.36 18.12 -24.47
CA ILE A 298 9.33 17.78 -23.50
C ILE A 298 7.96 17.85 -24.19
N TYR A 299 7.38 16.70 -24.51
CA TYR A 299 5.98 16.59 -24.94
C TYR A 299 5.07 16.37 -23.73
N THR A 300 3.92 17.01 -23.71
CA THR A 300 2.89 16.78 -22.69
C THR A 300 1.93 15.68 -23.18
N THR A 301 2.00 14.50 -22.57
CA THR A 301 1.09 13.37 -22.81
C THR A 301 -0.05 13.39 -21.78
N SER A 302 -1.30 13.31 -22.24
CA SER A 302 -2.47 13.09 -21.37
C SER A 302 -2.87 11.61 -21.39
N GLU A 303 -2.88 10.99 -20.21
CA GLU A 303 -3.24 9.58 -20.00
C GLU A 303 -4.73 9.42 -19.63
N GLY A 304 -5.29 8.23 -19.88
CA GLY A 304 -6.66 7.88 -19.46
C GLY A 304 -7.78 8.45 -20.34
N VAL A 305 -7.50 8.77 -21.61
CA VAL A 305 -8.54 9.23 -22.57
C VAL A 305 -9.41 8.06 -23.02
N GLU A 306 -10.70 8.11 -22.69
CA GLU A 306 -11.66 7.04 -22.95
C GLU A 306 -12.75 7.46 -23.95
N THR A 307 -13.01 8.76 -24.12
CA THR A 307 -14.07 9.28 -25.01
C THR A 307 -13.55 10.32 -26.01
N ASP A 308 -14.23 10.43 -27.16
CA ASP A 308 -13.91 11.46 -28.16
C ASP A 308 -14.13 12.89 -27.62
N GLU A 309 -15.07 13.08 -26.68
CA GLU A 309 -15.29 14.37 -26.03
C GLU A 309 -14.05 14.82 -25.24
N GLN A 310 -13.47 13.93 -24.43
CA GLN A 310 -12.22 14.19 -23.70
C GLN A 310 -11.07 14.52 -24.67
N ARG A 311 -10.97 13.78 -25.77
CA ARG A 311 -9.99 14.07 -26.83
C ARG A 311 -10.16 15.48 -27.39
N GLN A 312 -11.39 15.90 -27.72
CA GLN A 312 -11.65 17.22 -28.28
C GLN A 312 -11.33 18.36 -27.30
N GLU A 313 -11.58 18.16 -26.00
CA GLU A 313 -11.18 19.13 -24.97
C GLU A 313 -9.66 19.24 -24.83
N LEU A 314 -8.96 18.10 -24.81
CA LEU A 314 -7.50 18.07 -24.71
C LEU A 314 -6.83 18.70 -25.94
N ILE A 315 -7.41 18.54 -27.14
CA ILE A 315 -6.96 19.24 -28.36
C ILE A 315 -7.10 20.76 -28.20
N LYS A 316 -8.23 21.26 -27.66
CA LYS A 316 -8.42 22.71 -27.42
C LYS A 316 -7.42 23.28 -26.42
N LEU A 317 -6.91 22.45 -25.50
CA LEU A 317 -5.88 22.81 -24.53
C LEU A 317 -4.44 22.65 -25.07
N ASN A 318 -4.28 22.45 -26.37
CA ASN A 318 -3.00 22.21 -27.04
C ASN A 318 -2.23 20.96 -26.55
N CYS A 319 -2.94 19.96 -26.03
CA CYS A 319 -2.33 18.68 -25.71
C CYS A 319 -2.05 17.89 -26.99
N THR A 320 -0.77 17.58 -27.22
CA THR A 320 -0.28 17.00 -28.48
C THR A 320 -0.26 15.48 -28.48
N ASN A 321 -0.08 14.85 -27.32
CA ASN A 321 0.01 13.40 -27.17
C ASN A 321 -1.12 12.88 -26.27
N LEU A 322 -1.82 11.84 -26.71
CA LEU A 322 -2.94 11.25 -25.98
C LEU A 322 -2.76 9.74 -25.84
N GLN A 323 -3.16 9.21 -24.69
CA GLN A 323 -3.16 7.78 -24.40
C GLN A 323 -4.43 7.39 -23.64
N GLY A 324 -5.00 6.24 -23.97
CA GLY A 324 -6.15 5.68 -23.24
C GLY A 324 -6.97 4.69 -24.05
N TYR A 325 -8.04 4.17 -23.46
CA TYR A 325 -8.87 3.13 -24.06
C TYR A 325 -9.70 3.59 -25.25
N LEU A 326 -9.80 4.90 -25.50
CA LEU A 326 -10.31 5.43 -26.76
C LEU A 326 -9.53 4.88 -27.97
N PHE A 327 -8.21 4.73 -27.83
CA PHE A 327 -7.34 4.27 -28.90
C PHE A 327 -7.15 2.77 -28.87
N SER A 328 -6.61 2.26 -27.75
CA SER A 328 -6.39 0.83 -27.54
C SER A 328 -6.14 0.53 -26.07
N ARG A 329 -6.51 -0.69 -25.65
CA ARG A 329 -5.95 -1.29 -24.43
C ARG A 329 -4.47 -1.64 -24.67
N PRO A 330 -3.67 -1.83 -23.60
CA PRO A 330 -2.31 -2.38 -23.74
C PRO A 330 -2.35 -3.73 -24.46
N LEU A 331 -1.49 -3.90 -25.47
CA LEU A 331 -1.45 -5.08 -26.34
C LEU A 331 -0.14 -5.86 -26.17
N PRO A 332 -0.13 -7.19 -26.36
CA PRO A 332 1.10 -7.93 -26.61
C PRO A 332 1.85 -7.39 -27.84
N SER A 333 3.17 -7.60 -27.91
CA SER A 333 4.01 -7.09 -29.02
C SER A 333 3.44 -7.38 -30.41
N ASP A 334 3.06 -8.63 -30.68
CA ASP A 334 2.60 -9.04 -32.02
C ASP A 334 1.29 -8.35 -32.43
N ASP A 335 0.41 -8.11 -31.45
CA ASP A 335 -0.85 -7.43 -31.68
C ASP A 335 -0.66 -5.91 -31.78
N PHE A 336 0.31 -5.35 -31.04
CA PHE A 336 0.73 -3.96 -31.21
C PHE A 336 1.25 -3.71 -32.63
N ILE A 337 2.07 -4.60 -33.19
CA ILE A 337 2.58 -4.47 -34.57
C ILE A 337 1.44 -4.47 -35.59
N LYS A 338 0.46 -5.37 -35.44
CA LYS A 338 -0.73 -5.41 -36.31
C LYS A 338 -1.54 -4.13 -36.18
N TYR A 339 -1.77 -3.66 -34.95
CA TYR A 339 -2.49 -2.42 -34.68
C TYR A 339 -1.78 -1.22 -35.30
N TYR A 340 -0.45 -1.13 -35.15
CA TYR A 340 0.35 -0.06 -35.74
C TYR A 340 0.20 -0.04 -37.26
N ARG A 341 0.41 -1.18 -37.93
CA ARG A 341 0.32 -1.27 -39.40
C ARG A 341 -1.05 -0.90 -39.96
N ASN A 342 -2.13 -1.27 -39.27
CA ASN A 342 -3.49 -0.95 -39.70
C ASN A 342 -3.85 0.54 -39.54
N ASN A 343 -3.13 1.28 -38.69
CA ASN A 343 -3.38 2.70 -38.41
C ASN A 343 -2.35 3.62 -39.09
N ILE A 344 -1.46 3.09 -39.93
CA ILE A 344 -0.68 3.89 -40.87
C ILE A 344 -1.62 4.27 -42.01
N ILE A 345 -2.02 5.54 -42.08
CA ILE A 345 -2.62 6.09 -43.30
C ILE A 345 -1.56 6.00 -44.41
N THR A 346 -1.68 5.00 -45.28
CA THR A 346 -0.88 4.95 -46.51
C THR A 346 -1.14 6.21 -47.31
N THR A 347 -0.07 6.81 -47.83
CA THR A 347 0.00 8.10 -48.54
C THR A 347 -0.92 8.21 -49.77
N THR A 348 -1.69 7.18 -50.10
CA THR A 348 -2.61 7.09 -51.23
C THR A 348 -3.93 7.86 -51.02
N ASP A 349 -4.34 8.12 -49.76
CA ASP A 349 -5.64 8.78 -49.48
C ASP A 349 -5.57 10.32 -49.42
N ILE A 350 -4.36 10.90 -49.39
CA ILE A 350 -4.17 12.37 -49.32
C ILE A 350 -4.49 13.02 -50.68
N THR A 351 -4.37 12.30 -51.80
CA THR A 351 -4.66 12.82 -53.14
C THR A 351 -6.16 12.96 -53.46
N GLN A 352 -7.07 12.40 -52.65
CA GLN A 352 -8.52 12.58 -52.85
C GLN A 352 -9.12 13.75 -52.05
N LEU A 353 -8.40 14.29 -51.05
CA LEU A 353 -8.86 15.43 -50.25
C LEU A 353 -8.47 16.79 -50.86
N THR A 354 -7.50 16.83 -51.77
CA THR A 354 -7.05 18.08 -52.43
C THR A 354 -7.74 18.37 -53.76
N SER A 355 -8.65 17.53 -54.26
CA SER A 355 -9.34 17.73 -55.54
C SER A 355 -10.71 18.42 -55.44
N VAL A 356 -11.20 18.74 -54.24
CA VAL A 356 -12.54 19.36 -54.05
C VAL A 356 -12.48 20.86 -53.73
N SER A 357 -11.30 21.45 -53.52
CA SER A 357 -11.16 22.87 -53.13
C SER A 357 -10.71 23.83 -54.24
N ASN A 358 -10.81 23.42 -55.52
CA ASN A 358 -10.41 24.26 -56.66
C ASN A 358 -11.53 24.46 -57.70
N ILE A 359 -12.76 24.82 -57.29
CA ILE A 359 -13.72 25.52 -58.15
C ILE A 359 -14.58 26.47 -57.30
N ALA A 360 -14.16 27.75 -57.20
CA ALA A 360 -15.04 28.92 -57.08
C ALA A 360 -14.17 30.19 -56.87
N THR A 361 -13.78 30.82 -57.98
CA THR A 361 -13.51 32.27 -58.07
C THR A 361 -14.66 32.92 -58.80
#